data_AF-A0A8S3YWG0-F1
#
_entry.id   AF-A0A8S3YWG0-F1
#
_cell.length_a   1.000
_cell.length_b   1.000
_cell.length_c   1.000
_cell.angle_alpha   90.00
_cell.angle_beta   90.00
_cell.angle_gamma   90.00
#
_symmetry.space_group_name_H-M   'P 1'
#
loop_
_entity.id
_entity.type
_entity.pdbx_description
1 polymer ?
#
loop_
_entity_poly.entity_id
_entity_poly.type
_entity_poly.pdbx_seq_one_letter_code
_entity_poly.pdbx_strand_id
1 'polypeptide(L)'
;WTGRIFWKGYHHTLDEADVYDVLPKDSTVKLSSNLAREWEKELYMYKTGGRPRLTRALWRCYRLQILSFTFLIFMEECLRVVQAYLMGMFIKLFEVDDSHGDESFNNYSGTNNTIKINSQRQMITQPDVFIYIAFIILAYLVSIFLDHNFFHYGYRMRVATTSLIYRKVMRLCSSALRPSIMEMIMNLVTKEVDIFPVVVLPATYILIGPVQLGVTCYLLWDWLKLGPACIMSFALLFLLFPLQVFMGRLSRLLREKMDNLTNSRLRHLQLIVSGLEEMKTSNWSEFCERVIGRSR
;
A
#
# COMPACT_ATOMS: atom_id res chain seq x y z
N TRP A 1 8.19 21.01 8.05
CA TRP A 1 8.68 20.58 9.38
C TRP A 1 9.85 19.60 9.24
N THR A 2 9.79 18.61 8.35
CA THR A 2 10.89 17.65 8.06
C THR A 2 12.19 18.27 7.56
N GLY A 3 12.16 19.45 6.90
CA GLY A 3 13.37 20.07 6.36
C GLY A 3 14.48 20.32 7.38
N ARG A 4 14.13 20.61 8.65
CA ARG A 4 15.12 20.84 9.72
C ARG A 4 15.89 19.58 10.10
N ILE A 5 15.22 18.44 10.20
CA ILE A 5 15.88 17.17 10.55
C ILE A 5 16.71 16.63 9.39
N PHE A 6 16.26 16.82 8.15
CA PHE A 6 17.06 16.47 6.96
C PHE A 6 18.32 17.32 6.86
N TRP A 7 18.20 18.63 7.08
CA TRP A 7 19.37 19.51 7.10
C TRP A 7 20.36 19.11 8.20
N LYS A 8 19.86 18.82 9.41
CA LYS A 8 20.70 18.35 10.51
C LYS A 8 21.39 17.02 10.20
N GLY A 9 20.65 16.06 9.64
CA GLY A 9 21.18 14.75 9.23
C GLY A 9 22.14 14.78 8.04
N TYR A 10 22.09 15.84 7.23
CA TYR A 10 23.07 16.06 6.15
C TYR A 10 24.44 16.47 6.70
N HIS A 11 24.47 17.24 7.79
CA HIS A 11 25.72 17.76 8.38
C HIS A 11 26.26 16.93 9.54
N HIS A 12 25.41 16.20 10.25
CA HIS A 12 25.77 15.42 11.42
C HIS A 12 25.04 14.08 11.45
N THR A 13 25.65 13.08 12.09
CA THR A 13 24.97 11.84 12.45
C THR A 13 23.86 12.15 13.45
N LEU A 14 22.64 11.72 13.17
CA LEU A 14 21.49 11.94 14.04
C LEU A 14 21.55 11.02 15.26
N ASP A 15 21.40 11.60 16.45
CA ASP A 15 21.25 10.86 17.71
C ASP A 15 19.77 10.73 18.12
N GLU A 16 19.47 9.85 19.08
CA GLU A 16 18.11 9.62 19.57
C GLU A 16 17.45 10.91 20.12
N ALA A 17 18.26 11.79 20.73
CA ALA A 17 17.80 13.09 21.24
C ALA A 17 17.36 14.07 20.14
N ASP A 18 17.77 13.84 18.89
CA ASP A 18 17.40 14.69 17.74
C ASP A 18 16.05 14.33 17.14
N VAL A 19 15.53 13.16 17.49
CA VAL A 19 14.25 12.65 17.00
C VAL A 19 13.13 13.28 17.82
N TYR A 20 12.16 13.86 17.11
CA TYR A 20 10.97 14.44 17.75
C TYR A 20 10.16 13.37 18.47
N ASP A 21 9.60 13.75 19.63
CA ASP A 21 8.66 12.90 20.35
C ASP A 21 7.37 12.71 19.54
N VAL A 22 6.67 11.61 19.83
CA VAL A 22 5.44 11.24 19.14
C VAL A 22 4.31 12.21 19.48
N LEU A 23 3.38 12.40 18.55
CA LEU A 23 2.21 13.21 18.82
C LEU A 23 1.42 12.61 19.99
N PRO A 24 0.81 13.41 20.89
CA PRO A 24 0.00 12.90 22.01
C PRO A 24 -1.17 12.01 21.58
N LYS A 25 -1.67 12.20 20.34
CA LYS A 25 -2.71 11.36 19.74
C LYS A 25 -2.20 9.95 19.36
N ASP A 26 -0.89 9.82 19.12
CA ASP A 26 -0.20 8.60 18.71
C ASP A 26 0.54 7.93 19.86
N SER A 27 0.46 8.48 21.07
CA SER A 27 1.01 7.87 22.27
C SER A 27 0.47 6.46 22.47
N THR A 28 1.40 5.53 22.72
CA THR A 28 1.10 4.12 23.01
C THR A 28 0.07 3.96 24.13
N VAL A 29 0.09 4.85 25.14
CA VAL A 29 -0.86 4.81 26.27
C VAL A 29 -2.31 4.95 25.77
N LYS A 30 -2.55 5.92 24.87
CA LYS A 30 -3.89 6.21 24.33
C LYS A 30 -4.35 5.15 23.33
N LEU A 31 -3.47 4.73 22.42
CA LEU A 31 -3.78 3.70 21.43
C LEU A 31 -4.08 2.35 22.10
N SER A 32 -3.25 1.97 23.08
CA SER A 32 -3.40 0.74 23.84
C SER A 32 -4.65 0.73 24.72
N SER A 33 -4.97 1.85 25.40
CA SER A 33 -6.18 1.93 26.22
C SER A 33 -7.45 1.84 25.39
N ASN A 34 -7.49 2.48 24.21
CA ASN A 34 -8.62 2.39 23.29
C ASN A 34 -8.86 0.95 22.82
N LEU A 35 -7.82 0.27 22.33
CA LEU A 35 -7.95 -1.11 21.86
C LEU A 35 -8.28 -2.08 23.00
N ALA A 36 -7.66 -1.90 24.18
CA ALA A 36 -7.93 -2.73 25.35
C ALA A 36 -9.40 -2.62 25.79
N ARG A 37 -9.97 -1.41 25.78
CA ARG A 37 -11.39 -1.20 26.10
C ARG A 37 -12.32 -1.92 25.12
N GLU A 38 -12.03 -1.87 23.82
CA GLU A 38 -12.83 -2.61 22.82
C GLU A 38 -12.63 -4.13 22.92
N TRP A 39 -11.43 -4.57 23.30
CA TRP A 39 -11.14 -5.98 23.56
C TRP A 39 -11.88 -6.52 24.79
N GLU A 40 -11.98 -5.73 25.86
CA GLU A 40 -12.75 -6.10 27.05
C GLU A 40 -14.24 -6.30 26.74
N LYS A 41 -14.81 -5.50 25.82
CA LYS A 41 -16.18 -5.72 25.32
C LYS A 41 -16.32 -7.06 24.61
N GLU A 42 -15.36 -7.45 23.77
CA GLU A 42 -15.35 -8.77 23.13
C GLU A 42 -15.20 -9.91 24.15
N LEU A 43 -14.40 -9.72 25.20
CA LEU A 43 -14.28 -10.69 26.30
C LEU A 43 -15.56 -10.82 27.13
N TYR A 44 -16.31 -9.73 27.33
CA TYR A 44 -17.62 -9.79 27.96
C TYR A 44 -18.60 -10.62 27.11
N MET A 45 -18.61 -10.41 25.80
CA MET A 45 -19.43 -11.20 24.87
C MET A 45 -19.02 -12.68 24.81
N TYR A 46 -17.77 -13.01 25.10
CA TYR A 46 -17.32 -14.39 25.25
C TYR A 46 -17.99 -15.08 26.45
N LYS A 47 -18.13 -14.38 27.59
CA LYS A 47 -18.83 -14.91 28.77
C LYS A 47 -20.30 -15.22 28.50
N THR A 48 -20.93 -14.53 27.54
CA THR A 48 -22.31 -14.77 27.10
C THR A 48 -22.43 -15.78 25.95
N GLY A 49 -21.38 -16.57 25.67
CA GLY A 49 -21.37 -17.63 24.65
C GLY A 49 -20.92 -17.21 23.25
N GLY A 50 -20.45 -15.98 23.06
CA GLY A 50 -19.87 -15.51 21.80
C GLY A 50 -18.44 -16.00 21.58
N ARG A 51 -17.89 -15.80 20.37
CA ARG A 51 -16.46 -16.04 20.06
C ARG A 51 -15.73 -14.70 19.93
N PRO A 52 -14.74 -14.38 20.77
CA PRO A 52 -14.04 -13.10 20.72
C PRO A 52 -13.19 -13.02 19.44
N ARG A 53 -13.22 -11.88 18.76
CA ARG A 53 -12.43 -11.66 17.53
C ARG A 53 -11.68 -10.33 17.59
N LEU A 54 -10.35 -10.40 17.45
CA LEU A 54 -9.49 -9.21 17.44
C LEU A 54 -9.84 -8.28 16.26
N THR A 55 -10.17 -8.85 15.10
CA THR A 55 -10.57 -8.08 13.91
C THR A 55 -11.80 -7.21 14.18
N ARG A 56 -12.74 -7.69 15.01
CA ARG A 56 -13.94 -6.94 15.39
C ARG A 56 -13.62 -5.80 16.37
N ALA A 57 -12.71 -6.05 17.32
CA ALA A 57 -12.22 -5.01 18.23
C ALA A 57 -11.46 -3.90 17.47
N LEU A 58 -10.56 -4.29 16.56
CA LEU A 58 -9.84 -3.35 15.69
C LEU A 58 -10.81 -2.55 14.82
N TRP A 59 -11.78 -3.21 14.19
CA TRP A 59 -12.80 -2.53 13.40
C TRP A 59 -13.57 -1.50 14.23
N ARG A 60 -14.06 -1.85 15.43
CA ARG A 60 -14.76 -0.89 16.29
C ARG A 60 -13.90 0.32 16.68
N CYS A 61 -12.61 0.10 16.90
CA CYS A 61 -11.68 1.15 17.31
C CYS A 61 -11.35 2.14 16.17
N TYR A 62 -11.24 1.67 14.93
CA TYR A 62 -10.72 2.47 13.81
C TYR A 62 -11.72 2.69 12.65
N ARG A 63 -12.91 2.08 12.67
CA ARG A 63 -13.88 2.14 11.55
C ARG A 63 -14.25 3.54 11.12
N LEU A 64 -14.40 4.50 12.04
CA LEU A 64 -14.85 5.84 11.66
C LEU A 64 -13.79 6.55 10.82
N GLN A 65 -12.53 6.41 11.23
CA GLN A 65 -11.39 6.97 10.52
C GLN A 65 -11.14 6.23 9.20
N ILE A 66 -11.16 4.89 9.23
CA ILE A 66 -10.97 4.10 8.00
C ILE A 66 -12.05 4.47 6.98
N LEU A 67 -13.33 4.45 7.37
CA LEU A 67 -14.43 4.77 6.45
C LEU A 67 -14.37 6.19 5.90
N SER A 68 -14.02 7.19 6.72
CA SER A 68 -13.90 8.57 6.23
C SER A 68 -12.77 8.71 5.19
N PHE A 69 -11.62 8.07 5.42
CA PHE A 69 -10.50 8.11 4.48
C PHE A 69 -10.72 7.21 3.26
N THR A 70 -11.43 6.08 3.41
CA THR A 70 -11.88 5.24 2.28
C THR A 70 -12.80 6.03 1.35
N PHE A 71 -13.71 6.83 1.90
CA PHE A 71 -14.55 7.72 1.10
C PHE A 71 -13.71 8.77 0.34
N LEU A 72 -12.68 9.34 0.98
CA LEU A 72 -11.78 10.28 0.30
C LEU A 72 -10.98 9.63 -0.84
N ILE A 73 -10.47 8.41 -0.66
CA ILE A 73 -9.83 7.65 -1.75
C ILE A 73 -10.83 7.37 -2.86
N PHE A 74 -12.06 6.99 -2.54
CA PHE A 74 -13.08 6.78 -3.56
C PHE A 74 -13.30 8.06 -4.42
N MET A 75 -13.37 9.23 -3.78
CA MET A 75 -13.46 10.51 -4.49
C MET A 75 -12.19 10.81 -5.31
N GLU A 76 -11.01 10.48 -4.79
CA GLU A 76 -9.75 10.59 -5.53
C GLU A 76 -9.72 9.70 -6.78
N GLU A 77 -10.18 8.45 -6.68
CA GLU A 77 -10.28 7.54 -7.82
C GLU A 77 -11.26 8.06 -8.88
N CYS A 78 -12.37 8.68 -8.47
CA CYS A 78 -13.24 9.39 -9.40
C CYS A 78 -12.50 10.54 -10.11
N LEU A 79 -11.68 11.31 -9.38
CA LEU A 79 -10.88 12.39 -9.99
C LEU A 79 -9.83 11.85 -10.97
N ARG A 80 -9.23 10.69 -10.71
CA ARG A 80 -8.28 10.04 -11.64
C ARG A 80 -8.95 9.64 -12.96
N VAL A 81 -10.19 9.15 -12.90
CA VAL A 81 -10.98 8.85 -14.10
C VAL A 81 -11.26 10.13 -14.91
N VAL A 82 -11.61 11.23 -14.22
CA VAL A 82 -11.80 12.54 -14.87
C VAL A 82 -10.49 13.06 -15.47
N GLN A 83 -9.35 12.87 -14.80
CA GLN A 83 -8.04 13.25 -15.31
C GLN A 83 -7.72 12.51 -16.63
N ALA A 84 -7.99 11.20 -16.71
CA ALA A 84 -7.78 10.43 -17.94
C ALA A 84 -8.64 10.97 -19.10
N TYR A 85 -9.88 11.37 -18.82
CA TYR A 85 -10.75 12.01 -19.80
C TYR A 85 -10.21 13.36 -20.28
N LEU A 86 -9.81 14.22 -19.34
CA LEU A 86 -9.24 15.54 -19.65
C LEU A 86 -7.94 15.42 -20.48
N MET A 87 -7.11 14.41 -20.20
CA MET A 87 -5.93 14.11 -21.02
C MET A 87 -6.32 13.79 -22.47
N GLY A 88 -7.39 13.02 -22.68
CA GLY A 88 -7.89 12.72 -24.02
C GLY A 88 -8.35 13.95 -24.79
N MET A 89 -8.95 14.94 -24.11
CA MET A 89 -9.28 16.23 -24.72
C MET A 89 -8.03 17.06 -25.02
N PHE A 90 -7.03 17.03 -24.12
CA PHE A 90 -5.76 17.72 -24.31
C PHE A 90 -4.99 17.20 -25.54
N ILE A 91 -4.99 15.89 -25.78
CA ILE A 91 -4.32 15.32 -26.98
C ILE A 91 -4.97 15.81 -28.27
N LYS A 92 -6.31 15.84 -28.33
CA LYS A 92 -7.05 16.34 -29.50
C LYS A 92 -6.77 17.81 -29.83
N LEU A 93 -6.28 18.59 -28.86
CA LEU A 93 -5.90 19.99 -29.06
C LEU A 93 -4.67 20.11 -29.97
N PHE A 94 -3.72 19.17 -29.88
CA PHE A 94 -2.48 19.17 -30.68
C PHE A 94 -2.63 18.42 -32.00
N GLU A 95 -3.76 17.74 -32.23
CA GLU A 95 -4.02 16.97 -33.45
C GLU A 95 -4.40 17.88 -34.65
N VAL A 96 -4.35 19.21 -34.51
CA VAL A 96 -4.73 20.18 -35.56
C VAL A 96 -3.60 21.16 -35.92
N ASP A 97 -2.38 20.67 -36.17
CA ASP A 97 -1.32 21.50 -36.77
C ASP A 97 -0.64 20.89 -38.03
N ASP A 98 -0.91 19.63 -38.38
CA ASP A 98 -0.27 19.00 -39.56
C ASP A 98 -1.08 19.13 -40.87
N SER A 99 -2.15 19.94 -40.90
CA SER A 99 -2.93 20.23 -42.13
C SER A 99 -2.59 21.58 -42.77
N HIS A 100 -1.37 22.08 -42.56
CA HIS A 100 -0.76 23.11 -43.42
C HIS A 100 0.12 22.47 -44.51
N GLY A 101 -0.44 21.49 -45.22
CA GLY A 101 0.05 21.01 -46.51
C GLY A 101 -1.04 21.16 -47.55
N ASP A 102 -0.82 22.08 -48.49
CA ASP A 102 -1.58 22.26 -49.74
C ASP A 102 -3.03 22.76 -49.65
N GLU A 103 -3.22 24.04 -49.29
CA GLU A 103 -4.33 24.84 -49.84
C GLU A 103 -3.76 25.97 -50.70
N SER A 104 -3.27 25.60 -51.89
CA SER A 104 -2.94 26.54 -52.95
C SER A 104 -3.36 26.02 -54.32
N PHE A 105 -4.53 25.39 -54.45
CA PHE A 105 -5.21 25.28 -55.74
C PHE A 105 -6.66 24.81 -55.57
N ASN A 106 -7.64 25.73 -55.66
CA ASN A 106 -8.98 25.53 -56.27
C ASN A 106 -9.93 26.68 -55.86
N ASN A 107 -9.68 27.86 -56.40
CA ASN A 107 -10.74 28.84 -56.59
C ASN A 107 -11.35 28.57 -57.97
N TYR A 108 -12.47 27.86 -58.08
CA TYR A 108 -13.45 28.12 -59.14
C TYR A 108 -14.83 27.54 -58.81
N SER A 109 -15.81 28.44 -58.88
CA SER A 109 -17.24 28.22 -59.18
C SER A 109 -18.12 27.49 -58.15
N GLY A 110 -18.78 28.31 -57.32
CA GLY A 110 -20.24 28.38 -57.28
C GLY A 110 -21.00 27.16 -56.76
N THR A 111 -21.38 27.18 -55.49
CA THR A 111 -22.75 26.92 -55.02
C THR A 111 -22.85 27.42 -53.58
N ASN A 112 -23.85 28.24 -53.31
CA ASN A 112 -24.14 28.81 -52.00
C ASN A 112 -24.77 27.73 -51.12
N ASN A 113 -23.94 26.91 -50.49
CA ASN A 113 -24.30 26.13 -49.31
C ASN A 113 -23.08 26.10 -48.40
N THR A 114 -22.83 27.23 -47.75
CA THR A 114 -22.00 27.23 -46.55
C THR A 114 -22.77 26.45 -45.48
N ILE A 115 -22.60 25.13 -45.49
CA ILE A 115 -22.75 24.32 -44.30
C ILE A 115 -21.77 24.94 -43.32
N LYS A 116 -22.29 25.81 -42.45
CA LYS A 116 -21.62 26.20 -41.22
C LYS A 116 -21.44 24.90 -40.47
N ILE A 117 -20.32 24.22 -40.73
CA ILE A 117 -19.81 23.19 -39.84
C ILE A 117 -19.55 23.96 -38.57
N ASN A 118 -20.53 23.93 -37.67
CA ASN A 118 -20.40 24.24 -36.25
C ASN A 118 -19.39 23.24 -35.69
N SER A 119 -18.14 23.37 -36.11
CA SER A 119 -17.03 22.99 -35.29
C SER A 119 -17.03 24.04 -34.19
N GLN A 120 -17.74 23.76 -33.10
CA GLN A 120 -17.45 24.36 -31.81
C GLN A 120 -15.99 23.98 -31.50
N ARG A 121 -15.04 24.68 -32.14
CA ARG A 121 -13.64 24.70 -31.74
C ARG A 121 -13.65 25.49 -30.45
N GLN A 122 -13.80 24.80 -29.32
CA GLN A 122 -13.30 25.33 -28.07
C GLN A 122 -11.79 25.47 -28.28
N MET A 123 -11.35 26.68 -28.67
CA MET A 123 -9.95 27.08 -28.56
C MET A 123 -9.65 27.10 -27.07
N ILE A 124 -9.24 25.95 -26.54
CA ILE A 124 -8.63 25.82 -25.22
C ILE A 124 -7.44 26.78 -25.27
N THR A 125 -7.59 27.90 -24.56
CA THR A 125 -6.62 29.00 -24.61
C THR A 125 -5.42 28.57 -23.76
N GLN A 126 -4.20 29.04 -24.05
CA GLN A 126 -2.99 28.83 -23.21
C GLN A 126 -3.24 28.75 -21.67
N PRO A 127 -4.08 29.61 -21.04
CA PRO A 127 -4.46 29.48 -19.61
C PRO A 127 -5.11 28.14 -19.20
N ASP A 128 -5.91 27.51 -20.05
CA ASP A 128 -6.62 26.27 -19.72
C ASP A 128 -5.65 25.09 -19.54
N VAL A 129 -4.54 25.10 -20.27
CA VAL A 129 -3.44 24.12 -20.13
C VAL A 129 -2.75 24.26 -18.78
N PHE A 130 -2.48 25.50 -18.35
CA PHE A 130 -1.89 25.75 -17.03
C PHE A 130 -2.83 25.32 -15.90
N ILE A 131 -4.13 25.56 -16.04
CA ILE A 131 -5.15 25.09 -15.07
C ILE A 131 -5.17 23.57 -15.00
N TYR A 132 -5.09 22.88 -16.13
CA TYR A 132 -5.03 21.41 -16.17
C TYR A 132 -3.78 20.84 -15.49
N ILE A 133 -2.61 21.42 -15.77
CA ILE A 133 -1.35 21.01 -15.13
C ILE A 133 -1.42 21.25 -13.61
N ALA A 134 -1.93 22.41 -13.19
CA ALA A 134 -2.12 22.73 -11.77
C ALA A 134 -3.08 21.74 -11.08
N PHE A 135 -4.15 21.33 -11.77
CA PHE A 135 -5.09 20.32 -11.29
C PHE A 135 -4.43 18.94 -11.10
N ILE A 136 -3.60 18.49 -12.05
CA ILE A 136 -2.86 17.23 -11.92
C ILE A 136 -1.93 17.26 -10.70
N ILE A 137 -1.18 18.35 -10.55
CA ILE A 137 -0.25 18.50 -9.42
C ILE A 137 -1.02 18.46 -8.11
N LEU A 138 -2.14 19.17 -8.02
CA LEU A 138 -2.99 19.17 -6.83
C LEU A 138 -3.56 17.76 -6.54
N ALA A 139 -4.07 17.06 -7.54
CA ALA A 139 -4.60 15.71 -7.39
C ALA A 139 -3.53 14.74 -6.88
N TYR A 140 -2.30 14.83 -7.41
CA TYR A 140 -1.18 14.01 -6.96
C TYR A 140 -0.76 14.33 -5.52
N LEU A 141 -0.74 15.61 -5.12
CA LEU A 141 -0.47 16.00 -3.74
C LEU A 141 -1.54 15.47 -2.77
N VAL A 142 -2.81 15.50 -3.16
CA VAL A 142 -3.92 14.91 -2.38
C VAL A 142 -3.73 13.41 -2.24
N SER A 143 -3.34 12.71 -3.31
CA SER A 143 -3.05 11.28 -3.29
C SER A 143 -1.96 10.91 -2.28
N ILE A 144 -0.81 11.59 -2.35
CA ILE A 144 0.30 11.38 -1.40
C ILE A 144 -0.16 11.63 0.04
N PHE A 145 -0.96 12.68 0.25
CA PHE A 145 -1.49 12.99 1.57
C PHE A 145 -2.40 11.85 2.09
N LEU A 146 -3.30 11.33 1.27
CA LEU A 146 -4.18 10.23 1.65
C LEU A 146 -3.39 8.96 1.96
N ASP A 147 -2.45 8.56 1.10
CA ASP A 147 -1.58 7.40 1.31
C ASP A 147 -0.80 7.51 2.63
N HIS A 148 -0.20 8.68 2.89
CA HIS A 148 0.52 8.92 4.14
C HIS A 148 -0.38 8.74 5.39
N ASN A 149 -1.62 9.21 5.33
CA ASN A 149 -2.58 9.00 6.41
C ASN A 149 -2.93 7.51 6.60
N PHE A 150 -3.07 6.74 5.53
CA PHE A 150 -3.32 5.29 5.63
C PHE A 150 -2.18 4.54 6.30
N PHE A 151 -0.94 4.83 5.92
CA PHE A 151 0.24 4.29 6.60
C PHE A 151 0.21 4.66 8.09
N HIS A 152 -0.12 5.92 8.42
CA HIS A 152 -0.22 6.38 9.81
C HIS A 152 -1.22 5.55 10.63
N TYR A 153 -2.41 5.25 10.08
CA TYR A 153 -3.38 4.39 10.75
C TYR A 153 -2.91 2.94 10.90
N GLY A 154 -2.22 2.39 9.89
CA GLY A 154 -1.64 1.06 10.00
C GLY A 154 -0.57 0.96 11.09
N TYR A 155 0.25 2.01 11.27
CA TYR A 155 1.19 2.09 12.40
C TYR A 155 0.47 2.21 13.75
N ARG A 156 -0.63 2.97 13.84
CA ARG A 156 -1.46 3.02 15.06
C ARG A 156 -2.01 1.64 15.43
N MET A 157 -2.48 0.86 14.46
CA MET A 157 -2.95 -0.52 14.70
C MET A 157 -1.82 -1.44 15.16
N ARG A 158 -0.63 -1.33 14.57
CA ARG A 158 0.58 -2.06 14.99
C ARG A 158 0.90 -1.79 16.45
N VAL A 159 1.08 -0.51 16.82
CA VAL A 159 1.42 -0.10 18.20
C VAL A 159 0.37 -0.56 19.21
N ALA A 160 -0.91 -0.39 18.89
CA ALA A 160 -2.00 -0.81 19.77
C ALA A 160 -1.98 -2.34 19.99
N THR A 161 -1.81 -3.12 18.92
CA THR A 161 -1.80 -4.59 18.97
C THR A 161 -0.59 -5.11 19.72
N THR A 162 0.61 -4.58 19.44
CA THR A 162 1.83 -4.92 20.18
C THR A 162 1.70 -4.61 21.67
N SER A 163 1.11 -3.46 22.03
CA SER A 163 0.88 -3.11 23.43
C SER A 163 -0.13 -4.05 24.12
N LEU A 164 -1.18 -4.46 23.40
CA LEU A 164 -2.16 -5.44 23.90
C LEU A 164 -1.50 -6.80 24.18
N ILE A 165 -0.65 -7.28 23.25
CA ILE A 165 0.12 -8.52 23.40
C ILE A 165 1.04 -8.40 24.62
N TYR A 166 1.80 -7.31 24.75
CA TYR A 166 2.71 -7.08 25.87
C TYR A 166 1.96 -7.08 27.22
N ARG A 167 0.83 -6.38 27.31
CA ARG A 167 -0.04 -6.40 28.51
C ARG A 167 -0.51 -7.81 28.88
N LYS A 168 -0.78 -8.65 27.88
CA LYS A 168 -1.18 -10.04 28.12
C LYS A 168 -0.01 -10.87 28.62
N VAL A 169 1.17 -10.75 28.00
CA VAL A 169 2.41 -11.45 28.41
C VAL A 169 2.74 -11.16 29.87
N MET A 170 2.70 -9.89 30.28
CA MET A 170 2.99 -9.46 31.65
C MET A 170 2.01 -9.98 32.71
N ARG A 171 0.86 -10.53 32.31
CA ARG A 171 -0.15 -11.11 33.21
C ARG A 171 -0.17 -12.64 33.19
N LEU A 172 0.64 -13.28 32.34
CA LEU A 172 0.72 -14.74 32.28
C LEU A 172 1.66 -15.26 33.38
N CYS A 173 1.31 -16.40 33.96
CA CYS A 173 2.20 -17.10 34.89
C CYS A 173 3.42 -17.65 34.15
N SER A 174 4.57 -17.74 34.83
CA SER A 174 5.81 -18.29 34.26
C SER A 174 5.65 -19.71 33.72
N SER A 175 4.78 -20.53 34.34
CA SER A 175 4.46 -21.89 33.88
C SER A 175 3.74 -21.94 32.52
N ALA A 176 3.00 -20.88 32.16
CA ALA A 176 2.37 -20.73 30.86
C ALA A 176 3.33 -20.12 29.82
N LEU A 177 4.42 -19.48 30.25
CA LEU A 177 5.40 -18.81 29.41
C LEU A 177 6.60 -19.72 29.11
N ARG A 178 6.32 -20.88 28.51
CA ARG A 178 7.36 -21.83 28.08
C ARG A 178 8.30 -21.16 27.05
N PRO A 179 9.57 -21.56 26.95
CA PRO A 179 10.53 -20.99 25.99
C PRO A 179 9.99 -20.93 24.55
N SER A 180 9.34 -22.00 24.09
CA SER A 180 8.72 -22.05 22.76
C SER A 180 7.58 -21.04 22.55
N ILE A 181 6.80 -20.75 23.60
CA ILE A 181 5.73 -19.75 23.55
C ILE A 181 6.34 -18.34 23.52
N MET A 182 7.42 -18.12 24.26
CA MET A 182 8.15 -16.84 24.24
C MET A 182 8.73 -16.55 22.86
N GLU A 183 9.33 -17.55 22.20
CA GLU A 183 9.81 -17.44 20.82
C GLU A 183 8.67 -17.10 19.84
N MET A 184 7.53 -17.77 19.96
CA MET A 184 6.35 -17.48 19.14
C MET A 184 5.87 -16.03 19.34
N ILE A 185 5.83 -15.55 20.58
CA ILE A 185 5.41 -14.18 20.90
C ILE A 185 6.40 -13.15 20.36
N MET A 186 7.71 -13.44 20.44
CA MET A 186 8.73 -12.58 19.86
C MET A 186 8.58 -12.50 18.34
N ASN A 187 8.40 -13.63 17.65
CA ASN A 187 8.13 -13.63 16.21
C ASN A 187 6.83 -12.86 15.86
N LEU A 188 5.77 -13.04 16.65
CA LEU A 188 4.51 -12.31 16.48
C LEU A 188 4.74 -10.80 16.56
N VAL A 189 5.37 -10.29 17.63
CA VAL A 189 5.57 -8.86 17.88
C VAL A 189 6.56 -8.22 16.89
N THR A 190 7.59 -8.95 16.48
CA THR A 190 8.67 -8.43 15.63
C THR A 190 8.41 -8.55 14.14
N LYS A 191 7.71 -9.60 13.70
CA LYS A 191 7.53 -9.91 12.27
C LYS A 191 6.08 -9.81 11.82
N GLU A 192 5.16 -10.38 12.59
CA GLU A 192 3.78 -10.53 12.11
C GLU A 192 2.96 -9.24 12.24
N VAL A 193 3.14 -8.47 13.30
CA VAL A 193 2.43 -7.18 13.47
C VAL A 193 2.88 -6.13 12.43
N ASP A 194 4.04 -6.32 11.79
CA ASP A 194 4.55 -5.40 10.76
C ASP A 194 3.73 -5.43 9.46
N ILE A 195 2.79 -6.37 9.34
CA ILE A 195 1.85 -6.40 8.21
C ILE A 195 0.83 -5.26 8.24
N PHE A 196 0.51 -4.69 9.41
CA PHE A 196 -0.58 -3.71 9.54
C PHE A 196 -0.37 -2.45 8.68
N PRO A 197 0.78 -1.74 8.72
CA PRO A 197 1.04 -0.59 7.85
C PRO A 197 0.91 -0.89 6.35
N VAL A 198 1.21 -2.13 5.95
CA VAL A 198 1.26 -2.51 4.53
C VAL A 198 -0.10 -3.00 4.02
N VAL A 199 -0.94 -3.61 4.87
CA VAL A 199 -2.19 -4.26 4.45
C VAL A 199 -3.42 -3.34 4.48
N VAL A 200 -3.41 -2.30 5.32
CA VAL A 200 -4.61 -1.47 5.55
C VAL A 200 -5.07 -0.75 4.28
N LEU A 201 -4.14 -0.21 3.48
CA LEU A 201 -4.46 0.46 2.21
C LEU A 201 -4.91 -0.53 1.11
N PRO A 202 -4.19 -1.63 0.81
CA PRO A 202 -4.69 -2.64 -0.13
C PRO A 202 -6.05 -3.23 0.26
N ALA A 203 -6.34 -3.37 1.55
CA ALA A 203 -7.62 -3.88 2.02
C ALA A 203 -8.80 -2.97 1.63
N THR A 204 -8.62 -1.64 1.55
CA THR A 204 -9.68 -0.74 1.09
C THR A 204 -9.93 -0.84 -0.41
N TYR A 205 -8.91 -1.17 -1.20
CA TYR A 205 -9.05 -1.41 -2.64
C TYR A 205 -9.84 -2.67 -2.97
N ILE A 206 -10.02 -3.60 -2.02
CA ILE A 206 -10.95 -4.73 -2.20
C ILE A 206 -12.38 -4.24 -2.43
N LEU A 207 -12.77 -3.12 -1.79
CA LEU A 207 -14.09 -2.51 -1.95
C LEU A 207 -14.15 -1.54 -3.14
N ILE A 208 -13.13 -0.69 -3.29
CA ILE A 208 -13.10 0.37 -4.31
C ILE A 208 -12.84 -0.20 -5.71
N GLY A 209 -11.93 -1.16 -5.83
CA GLY A 209 -11.45 -1.70 -7.11
C GLY A 209 -12.56 -2.23 -8.04
N PRO A 210 -13.51 -3.07 -7.57
CA PRO A 210 -14.60 -3.53 -8.41
C PRO A 210 -15.51 -2.41 -8.93
N VAL A 211 -15.77 -1.40 -8.10
CA VAL A 211 -16.58 -0.23 -8.49
C VAL A 211 -15.85 0.58 -9.56
N GLN A 212 -14.56 0.84 -9.36
CA GLN A 212 -13.72 1.54 -10.33
C GLN A 212 -13.63 0.81 -11.67
N LEU A 213 -13.47 -0.52 -11.64
CA LEU A 213 -13.45 -1.34 -12.85
C LEU A 213 -14.77 -1.22 -13.62
N GLY A 214 -15.90 -1.26 -12.92
CA GLY A 214 -17.24 -1.09 -13.52
C GLY A 214 -17.43 0.28 -14.16
N VAL A 215 -17.08 1.36 -13.45
CA VAL A 215 -17.15 2.74 -13.96
C VAL A 215 -16.28 2.93 -15.20
N THR A 216 -15.04 2.43 -15.15
CA THR A 216 -14.10 2.53 -16.27
C THR A 216 -14.61 1.75 -17.49
N CYS A 217 -15.16 0.55 -17.28
CA CYS A 217 -15.76 -0.25 -18.34
C CYS A 217 -16.95 0.47 -19.01
N TYR A 218 -17.84 1.06 -18.20
CA TYR A 218 -18.96 1.84 -18.71
C TYR A 218 -18.51 3.05 -19.53
N LEU A 219 -17.54 3.83 -19.05
CA LEU A 219 -17.02 4.99 -19.76
C LEU A 219 -16.32 4.60 -21.08
N LEU A 220 -15.58 3.50 -21.10
CA LEU A 220 -14.94 3.03 -22.33
C LEU A 220 -15.97 2.58 -23.38
N TRP A 221 -17.04 1.92 -22.94
CA TRP A 221 -18.08 1.39 -23.82
C TRP A 221 -18.98 2.49 -24.41
N ASP A 222 -19.59 3.30 -23.54
CA ASP A 222 -20.64 4.25 -23.91
C ASP A 222 -20.05 5.55 -24.47
N TRP A 223 -19.02 6.06 -23.80
CA TRP A 223 -18.48 7.40 -24.07
C TRP A 223 -17.46 7.40 -25.21
N LEU A 224 -16.51 6.47 -25.20
CA LEU A 224 -15.44 6.44 -26.21
C LEU A 224 -15.85 5.65 -27.47
N LYS A 225 -17.04 5.03 -27.47
CA LYS A 225 -17.61 4.24 -28.58
C LYS A 225 -16.64 3.21 -29.17
N LEU A 226 -15.71 2.69 -28.37
CA LEU A 226 -14.76 1.65 -28.81
C LEU A 226 -15.48 0.33 -29.15
N GLY A 227 -16.75 0.19 -28.77
CA GLY A 227 -17.57 -0.98 -29.07
C GLY A 227 -16.98 -2.26 -28.45
N PRO A 228 -17.07 -3.41 -29.13
CA PRO A 228 -16.62 -4.70 -28.59
C PRO A 228 -15.13 -4.79 -28.25
N ALA A 229 -14.29 -3.89 -28.77
CA ALA A 229 -12.84 -3.90 -28.54
C ALA A 229 -12.49 -3.78 -27.04
N CYS A 230 -13.30 -3.05 -26.26
CA CYS A 230 -13.12 -2.92 -24.81
C CYS A 230 -13.18 -4.28 -24.09
N ILE A 231 -14.06 -5.17 -24.53
CA ILE A 231 -14.26 -6.49 -23.92
C ILE A 231 -12.97 -7.31 -24.04
N MET A 232 -12.26 -7.19 -25.16
CA MET A 232 -10.97 -7.86 -25.36
C MET A 232 -9.94 -7.36 -24.33
N SER A 233 -9.81 -6.04 -24.15
CA SER A 233 -8.89 -5.46 -23.16
C SER A 233 -9.19 -5.93 -21.73
N PHE A 234 -10.46 -5.96 -21.33
CA PHE A 234 -10.83 -6.49 -20.02
C PHE A 234 -10.58 -8.00 -19.92
N ALA A 235 -10.85 -8.79 -20.97
CA ALA A 235 -10.56 -10.21 -21.00
C ALA A 235 -9.05 -10.48 -20.80
N LEU A 236 -8.18 -9.67 -21.41
CA LEU A 236 -6.74 -9.74 -21.20
C LEU A 236 -6.35 -9.38 -19.75
N LEU A 237 -6.94 -8.34 -19.17
CA LEU A 237 -6.70 -7.98 -17.75
C LEU A 237 -7.13 -9.11 -16.81
N PHE A 238 -8.29 -9.73 -17.06
CA PHE A 238 -8.75 -10.87 -16.28
C PHE A 238 -7.86 -12.11 -16.46
N LEU A 239 -7.24 -12.30 -17.63
CA LEU A 239 -6.25 -13.37 -17.86
C LEU A 239 -4.95 -13.12 -17.09
N LEU A 240 -4.55 -11.86 -16.87
CA LEU A 240 -3.37 -11.52 -16.08
C LEU A 240 -3.57 -11.77 -14.58
N PHE A 241 -4.81 -11.72 -14.07
CA PHE A 241 -5.11 -11.98 -12.66
C PHE A 241 -4.69 -13.38 -12.17
N PRO A 242 -5.05 -14.52 -12.81
CA PRO A 242 -4.58 -15.84 -12.40
C PRO A 242 -3.06 -15.99 -12.55
N LEU A 243 -2.44 -15.32 -13.53
CA LEU A 243 -0.97 -15.29 -13.64
C LEU A 243 -0.33 -14.59 -12.43
N GLN A 244 -0.87 -13.45 -11.98
CA GLN A 244 -0.41 -12.77 -10.77
C GLN A 244 -0.58 -13.65 -9.53
N VAL A 245 -1.71 -14.34 -9.40
CA VAL A 245 -1.96 -15.28 -8.29
C VAL A 245 -0.98 -16.46 -8.34
N PHE A 246 -0.71 -17.01 -9.53
CA PHE A 246 0.25 -18.09 -9.72
C PHE A 246 1.67 -17.64 -9.34
N MET A 247 2.11 -16.49 -9.83
CA MET A 247 3.42 -15.91 -9.48
C MET A 247 3.52 -15.65 -7.98
N GLY A 248 2.49 -15.10 -7.35
CA GLY A 248 2.45 -14.89 -5.90
C GLY A 248 2.57 -16.20 -5.10
N ARG A 249 1.90 -17.27 -5.56
CA ARG A 249 2.04 -18.62 -4.94
C ARG A 249 3.44 -19.17 -5.13
N LEU A 250 4.03 -19.04 -6.31
CA LEU A 250 5.40 -19.47 -6.59
C LEU A 250 6.40 -18.71 -5.72
N SER A 251 6.28 -17.39 -5.62
CA SER A 251 7.10 -16.56 -4.72
C SER A 251 6.97 -17.01 -3.27
N ARG A 252 5.76 -17.36 -2.81
CA ARG A 252 5.56 -17.89 -1.44
C ARG A 252 6.26 -19.23 -1.24
N LEU A 253 6.16 -20.16 -2.19
CA LEU A 253 6.82 -21.47 -2.12
C LEU A 253 8.34 -21.35 -2.12
N LEU A 254 8.89 -20.48 -2.97
CA LEU A 254 10.33 -20.21 -3.01
C LEU A 254 10.81 -19.53 -1.72
N ARG A 255 10.03 -18.56 -1.21
CA ARG A 255 10.30 -17.88 0.06
C ARG A 255 10.32 -18.87 1.23
N GLU A 256 9.37 -19.79 1.28
CA GLU A 256 9.29 -20.81 2.33
C GLU A 256 10.49 -21.75 2.33
N LYS A 257 10.91 -22.22 1.14
CA LYS A 257 12.15 -23.01 1.00
C LYS A 257 13.37 -22.20 1.45
N MET A 258 13.50 -20.95 1.00
CA MET A 258 14.61 -20.07 1.36
C MET A 258 14.66 -19.79 2.87
N ASP A 259 13.51 -19.51 3.49
CA ASP A 259 13.41 -19.26 4.93
C ASP A 259 13.82 -20.53 5.72
N ASN A 260 13.43 -21.73 5.27
CA ASN A 260 13.83 -22.99 5.90
C ASN A 260 15.33 -23.26 5.83
N LEU A 261 15.96 -23.08 4.65
CA LEU A 261 17.41 -23.22 4.51
C LEU A 261 18.15 -22.18 5.35
N THR A 262 17.67 -20.93 5.33
CA THR A 262 18.27 -19.83 6.08
C THR A 262 18.20 -20.08 7.59
N ASN A 263 17.07 -20.56 8.10
CA ASN A 263 16.90 -20.91 9.52
C ASN A 263 17.79 -22.08 9.93
N SER A 264 17.92 -23.13 9.10
CA SER A 264 18.84 -24.24 9.38
C SER A 264 20.29 -23.76 9.46
N ARG A 265 20.71 -22.89 8.54
CA ARG A 265 22.06 -22.29 8.54
C ARG A 265 22.29 -21.44 9.79
N LEU A 266 21.33 -20.58 10.15
CA LEU A 266 21.42 -19.74 11.35
C LEU A 266 21.55 -20.58 12.62
N ARG A 267 20.80 -21.69 12.73
CA ARG A 267 20.91 -22.61 13.86
C ARG A 267 22.31 -23.24 13.96
N HIS A 268 22.88 -23.69 12.84
CA HIS A 268 24.24 -24.23 12.84
C HIS A 268 25.29 -23.18 13.22
N LEU A 269 25.15 -21.95 12.72
CA LEU A 269 26.03 -20.85 13.10
C LEU A 269 25.92 -20.49 14.58
N GLN A 270 24.71 -20.48 15.13
CA GLN A 270 24.50 -20.24 16.56
C GLN A 270 25.19 -21.29 17.43
N LEU A 271 25.10 -22.57 17.06
CA LEU A 271 25.79 -23.67 17.77
C LEU A 271 27.32 -23.49 17.74
N ILE A 272 27.88 -23.13 16.58
CA ILE A 272 29.31 -22.88 16.42
C ILE A 272 29.76 -21.67 17.25
N VAL A 273 28.98 -20.59 17.27
CA VAL A 273 29.28 -19.41 18.08
C VAL A 273 29.23 -19.73 19.57
N SER A 274 28.26 -20.52 20.02
CA SER A 274 28.18 -20.95 21.43
C SER A 274 29.32 -21.86 21.86
N GLY A 275 29.88 -22.67 20.94
CA GLY A 275 31.00 -23.59 21.21
C GLY A 275 32.35 -23.10 20.70
N LEU A 276 32.50 -21.80 20.41
CA LEU A 276 33.66 -21.26 19.69
C LEU A 276 34.98 -21.49 20.43
N GLU A 277 34.97 -21.37 21.76
CA GLU A 277 36.15 -21.55 22.60
C GLU A 277 36.63 -23.00 22.59
N GLU A 278 35.73 -23.96 22.81
CA GLU A 278 36.02 -25.40 22.76
C GLU A 278 36.48 -25.84 21.37
N MET A 279 35.89 -25.27 20.31
CA MET A 279 36.27 -25.56 18.93
C MET A 279 37.68 -25.06 18.62
N LYS A 280 38.05 -23.90 19.16
CA LYS A 280 39.37 -23.27 18.95
C LYS A 280 40.46 -23.99 19.74
N THR A 281 40.19 -24.39 20.98
CA THR A 281 41.12 -25.20 21.78
C THR A 281 41.32 -26.61 21.20
N SER A 282 40.30 -27.16 20.53
CA SER A 282 40.37 -28.49 19.91
C SER A 282 40.94 -28.49 18.49
N ASN A 283 41.17 -27.33 17.86
CA ASN A 283 41.61 -27.19 16.46
C ASN A 283 40.59 -27.72 15.40
N TRP A 284 39.28 -27.65 15.66
CA TRP A 284 38.22 -28.15 14.74
C TRP A 284 37.70 -27.12 13.72
N SER A 285 38.32 -25.95 13.62
CA SER A 285 37.85 -24.83 12.78
C SER A 285 37.62 -25.21 11.32
N GLU A 286 38.58 -25.90 10.68
CA GLU A 286 38.47 -26.34 9.29
C GLU A 286 37.36 -27.38 9.05
N PHE A 287 37.05 -28.20 10.05
CA PHE A 287 35.94 -29.15 9.95
C PHE A 287 34.59 -28.42 9.94
N CYS A 288 34.41 -27.45 10.85
CA CYS A 288 33.20 -26.65 10.91
C CYS A 288 33.00 -25.78 9.67
N GLU A 289 34.08 -25.21 9.11
CA GLU A 289 34.00 -24.46 7.86
C GLU A 289 33.48 -25.34 6.69
N ARG A 290 33.95 -26.59 6.60
CA ARG A 290 33.43 -27.56 5.62
C ARG A 290 31.96 -27.91 5.85
N VAL A 291 31.51 -28.02 7.10
CA VAL A 291 30.10 -28.29 7.43
C VAL A 291 29.20 -27.12 7.02
N ILE A 292 29.64 -25.88 7.25
CA ILE A 292 28.92 -24.67 6.79
C ILE A 292 28.89 -24.61 5.25
N GLY A 293 30.02 -24.90 4.60
CA GLY A 293 30.15 -24.89 3.14
C GLY A 293 29.21 -25.87 2.44
N ARG A 294 28.90 -27.02 3.07
CA ARG A 294 27.93 -28.00 2.57
C ARG A 294 26.47 -27.64 2.82
N SER A 295 26.20 -26.70 3.74
CA SER A 295 24.85 -26.22 4.07
C SER A 295 24.41 -25.02 3.21
N ARG A 296 25.18 -24.70 2.16
CA ARG A 296 25.01 -23.56 1.25
C ARG A 296 24.28 -23.99 -0.02
#